data_AF-A0A0Q9QSX8-F1
#
_entry.id   AF-A0A0Q9QSX8-F1
#
_cell.length_a   1.000
_cell.length_b   1.000
_cell.length_c   1.000
_cell.angle_alpha   90.00
_cell.angle_beta   90.00
_cell.angle_gamma   90.00
#
_symmetry.space_group_name_H-M   'P 1'
#
loop_
_entity.id
_entity.type
_entity.pdbx_description
1 polymer ?
#
loop_
_entity_poly.entity_id
_entity_poly.type
_entity_poly.pdbx_seq_one_letter_code
_entity_poly.pdbx_strand_id
1 'polypeptide(L)'
;MDIALYLLAAILIVGGLAGAVLPALPGIPMVFGGIWLAAAVDGYRHLGAWWLGIIAVLGTLGVIVDFVAATLGAKRVGASRAALWGASLGTLVGMFFGIPGLLFGPFLGALAGELATGTSVLRSTHVGVGTWLGLLFGTLVKLVISFVMVGLFGLAMLFG
;
A
#
# COMPACT_ATOMS: atom_id res chain seq x y z
N MET A 1 -20.14 3.14 -24.73
CA MET A 1 -18.70 2.93 -24.44
C MET A 1 -18.32 3.49 -23.07
N ASP A 2 -18.94 4.58 -22.64
CA ASP A 2 -18.59 5.30 -21.41
C ASP A 2 -18.85 4.49 -20.12
N ILE A 3 -19.94 3.72 -20.07
CA ILE A 3 -20.27 2.84 -18.93
C ILE A 3 -19.18 1.80 -18.66
N ALA A 4 -18.57 1.23 -19.71
CA ALA A 4 -17.50 0.24 -19.56
C ALA A 4 -16.21 0.86 -18.98
N LEU A 5 -15.92 2.12 -19.35
CA LEU A 5 -14.77 2.84 -18.83
C LEU A 5 -15.00 3.32 -17.38
N TYR A 6 -16.23 3.71 -17.02
CA TYR A 6 -16.57 3.98 -15.62
C TYR A 6 -16.49 2.73 -14.75
N LEU A 7 -16.96 1.58 -15.26
CA LEU A 7 -16.79 0.29 -14.57
C LEU A 7 -15.30 -0.05 -14.39
N LEU A 8 -14.48 0.18 -15.41
CA LEU A 8 -13.03 -0.04 -15.31
C LEU A 8 -12.38 0.89 -14.29
N ALA A 9 -12.73 2.18 -14.28
CA ALA A 9 -12.26 3.13 -13.29
C ALA A 9 -12.65 2.73 -11.86
N ALA A 10 -13.90 2.32 -11.66
CA ALA A 10 -14.39 1.82 -10.37
C ALA A 10 -13.61 0.57 -9.93
N ILE A 11 -13.36 -0.38 -10.85
CA ILE A 11 -12.56 -1.58 -10.56
C ILE A 11 -11.11 -1.20 -10.21
N LEU A 12 -10.51 -0.21 -10.89
CA LEU A 12 -9.17 0.26 -10.55
C LEU A 12 -9.11 0.92 -9.16
N ILE A 13 -10.12 1.72 -8.81
CA ILE A 13 -10.18 2.39 -7.51
C ILE A 13 -10.41 1.37 -6.39
N VAL A 14 -11.38 0.46 -6.55
CA VAL A 14 -11.67 -0.60 -5.58
C VAL A 14 -10.50 -1.58 -5.49
N GLY A 15 -9.92 -1.94 -6.62
CA GLY A 15 -8.72 -2.79 -6.70
C GLY A 15 -7.50 -2.10 -6.09
N GLY A 16 -7.37 -0.79 -6.23
CA GLY A 16 -6.31 0.01 -5.62
C GLY A 16 -6.47 0.15 -4.11
N LEU A 17 -7.71 0.29 -3.61
CA LEU A 17 -8.05 0.20 -2.18
C LEU A 17 -7.74 -1.19 -1.61
N ALA A 18 -8.12 -2.25 -2.33
CA ALA A 18 -7.75 -3.62 -1.98
C ALA A 18 -6.22 -3.80 -2.01
N GLY A 19 -5.54 -3.19 -2.97
CA GLY A 19 -4.08 -3.14 -3.09
C GLY A 19 -3.37 -2.23 -2.08
N ALA A 20 -4.10 -1.39 -1.35
CA ALA A 20 -3.55 -0.72 -0.18
C ALA A 20 -3.37 -1.71 0.98
N VAL A 21 -4.24 -2.73 1.07
CA VAL A 21 -4.15 -3.82 2.06
C VAL A 21 -3.28 -4.97 1.55
N LEU A 22 -3.37 -5.30 0.26
CA LEU A 22 -2.62 -6.35 -0.39
C LEU A 22 -1.26 -5.80 -0.89
N PRO A 23 -0.13 -6.22 -0.31
CA PRO A 23 1.19 -5.70 -0.65
C PRO A 23 1.64 -6.05 -2.08
N ALA A 24 0.97 -6.99 -2.74
CA ALA A 24 1.24 -7.36 -4.13
C ALA A 24 0.81 -6.29 -5.14
N LEU A 25 -0.07 -5.35 -4.75
CA LEU A 25 -0.62 -4.36 -5.66
C LEU A 25 -0.13 -2.94 -5.32
N PRO A 26 0.24 -2.14 -6.33
CA PRO A 26 0.57 -0.74 -6.15
C PRO A 26 -0.72 0.07 -5.92
N GLY A 27 -1.25 0.02 -4.68
CA GLY A 27 -2.53 0.64 -4.31
C GLY A 27 -2.64 2.12 -4.69
N ILE A 28 -1.67 2.95 -4.30
CA ILE A 28 -1.68 4.40 -4.59
C ILE A 28 -1.66 4.68 -6.10
N PRO A 29 -0.75 4.07 -6.90
CA PRO A 29 -0.80 4.20 -8.38
C PRO A 29 -2.10 3.68 -9.02
N MET A 30 -2.67 2.58 -8.52
CA MET A 30 -3.94 2.05 -9.05
C MET A 30 -5.11 2.99 -8.78
N VAL A 31 -5.21 3.53 -7.56
CA VAL A 31 -6.23 4.53 -7.22
C VAL A 31 -6.08 5.77 -8.10
N PHE A 32 -4.85 6.27 -8.27
CA PHE A 32 -4.58 7.40 -9.17
C PHE A 32 -5.00 7.11 -10.61
N GLY A 33 -4.61 5.95 -11.15
CA GLY A 33 -4.96 5.53 -12.50
C GLY A 33 -6.46 5.43 -12.73
N GLY A 34 -7.21 4.91 -11.74
CA GLY A 34 -8.66 4.85 -11.78
C GLY A 34 -9.32 6.23 -11.75
N ILE A 35 -8.84 7.14 -10.91
CA ILE A 35 -9.30 8.53 -10.85
C ILE A 35 -9.02 9.26 -12.16
N TRP A 36 -7.83 9.09 -12.74
CA TRP A 36 -7.46 9.71 -14.00
C TRP A 36 -8.30 9.20 -15.16
N LEU A 37 -8.58 7.88 -15.20
CA LEU A 37 -9.47 7.28 -16.19
C LEU A 37 -10.90 7.83 -16.05
N ALA A 38 -11.42 7.94 -14.82
CA ALA A 38 -12.74 8.52 -14.57
C ALA A 38 -12.83 9.98 -15.04
N ALA A 39 -11.79 10.78 -14.77
CA ALA A 39 -11.71 12.17 -15.23
C ALA A 39 -11.65 12.29 -16.77
N ALA A 40 -10.92 11.39 -17.43
CA ALA A 40 -10.81 11.35 -18.88
C ALA A 40 -12.14 10.98 -19.56
N VAL A 41 -12.91 10.05 -18.97
CA VAL A 41 -14.24 9.67 -19.45
C VAL A 41 -15.25 10.80 -19.26
N ASP A 42 -15.15 11.52 -18.14
CA ASP A 42 -15.98 12.70 -17.85
C ASP A 42 -15.55 13.96 -18.66
N GLY A 43 -14.55 13.82 -19.54
CA GLY A 43 -14.04 14.91 -20.37
C GLY A 43 -13.45 16.07 -19.56
N TYR A 44 -12.96 15.81 -18.34
CA TYR A 44 -12.44 16.81 -17.41
C TYR A 44 -13.45 17.91 -17.03
N ARG A 45 -14.75 17.65 -17.17
CA ARG A 45 -15.80 18.64 -16.87
C ARG A 45 -15.88 18.97 -15.38
N HIS A 46 -15.93 17.96 -14.52
CA HIS A 46 -15.96 18.14 -13.06
C HIS A 46 -14.54 18.07 -12.46
N LEU A 47 -13.66 17.25 -13.04
CA LEU A 47 -12.25 17.13 -12.67
C LEU A 47 -11.36 18.00 -13.57
N GLY A 48 -11.35 19.30 -13.31
CA GLY A 48 -10.43 20.22 -13.96
C GLY A 48 -8.95 19.91 -13.67
N ALA A 49 -8.05 20.46 -14.49
CA ALA A 49 -6.60 20.25 -14.39
C ALA A 49 -6.01 20.57 -13.00
N TRP A 50 -6.64 21.48 -12.24
CA TRP A 50 -6.26 21.84 -10.88
C TRP A 50 -6.44 20.68 -9.88
N TRP A 51 -7.62 20.05 -9.85
CA TRP A 51 -7.91 18.92 -8.97
C TRP A 51 -7.06 17.70 -9.30
N LEU A 52 -6.89 17.41 -10.59
CA LEU A 52 -6.01 16.35 -11.06
C LEU A 52 -4.55 16.61 -10.69
N GLY A 53 -4.09 17.86 -10.77
CA GLY A 53 -2.76 18.26 -10.31
C GLY A 53 -2.55 17.99 -8.82
N ILE A 54 -3.53 18.36 -7.97
CA ILE A 54 -3.47 18.10 -6.52
C ILE A 54 -3.42 16.59 -6.23
N ILE A 55 -4.30 15.82 -6.87
CA ILE A 55 -4.37 14.36 -6.69
C ILE A 55 -3.09 13.69 -7.21
N ALA A 56 -2.49 14.18 -8.29
CA ALA A 56 -1.22 13.68 -8.83
C ALA A 56 -0.03 13.98 -7.90
N VAL A 57 0.03 15.19 -7.34
CA VAL A 57 1.04 15.56 -6.35
C VAL A 57 0.88 14.71 -5.09
N LEU A 58 -0.34 14.54 -4.59
CA LEU A 58 -0.61 13.66 -3.44
C LEU A 58 -0.28 12.20 -3.73
N GLY A 59 -0.61 11.69 -4.92
CA GLY A 59 -0.26 10.34 -5.33
C GLY A 59 1.26 10.14 -5.38
N THR A 60 1.99 11.13 -5.92
CA THR A 60 3.46 11.09 -5.99
C THR A 60 4.09 11.16 -4.61
N LEU A 61 3.64 12.09 -3.76
CA LEU A 61 4.06 12.18 -2.37
C LEU A 61 3.71 10.89 -1.61
N GLY A 62 2.56 10.30 -1.90
CA GLY A 62 2.11 9.04 -1.31
C GLY A 62 3.02 7.88 -1.65
N VAL A 63 3.43 7.74 -2.92
CA VAL A 63 4.41 6.72 -3.34
C VAL A 63 5.76 6.96 -2.68
N ILE A 64 6.22 8.21 -2.59
CA ILE A 64 7.48 8.55 -1.92
C ILE A 64 7.39 8.18 -0.44
N VAL A 65 6.31 8.55 0.25
CA VAL A 65 6.09 8.23 1.66
C VAL A 65 6.01 6.72 1.87
N ASP A 66 5.34 5.98 0.98
CA ASP A 66 5.24 4.51 1.05
C ASP A 66 6.62 3.86 0.90
N PHE A 67 7.43 4.33 -0.05
CA PHE A 67 8.79 3.86 -0.25
C PHE A 67 9.72 4.20 0.92
N VAL A 68 9.61 5.43 1.43
CA VAL A 68 10.35 5.90 2.61
C VAL A 68 9.91 5.12 3.86
N ALA A 69 8.62 4.89 4.06
CA ALA A 69 8.09 4.12 5.18
C ALA A 69 8.51 2.64 5.11
N ALA A 70 8.48 2.02 3.94
CA ALA A 70 8.96 0.65 3.75
C ALA A 70 10.46 0.53 4.03
N THR A 71 11.26 1.48 3.53
CA THR A 71 12.73 1.44 3.69
C THR A 71 13.18 1.85 5.10
N LEU A 72 12.61 2.89 5.71
CA LEU A 72 12.90 3.28 7.10
C LEU A 72 12.29 2.32 8.11
N GLY A 73 11.09 1.79 7.86
CA GLY A 73 10.44 0.79 8.69
C GLY A 73 11.32 -0.44 8.83
N ALA A 74 11.89 -0.93 7.73
CA ALA A 74 12.79 -2.08 7.76
C ALA A 74 14.18 -1.75 8.37
N LYS A 75 14.73 -0.55 8.10
CA LYS A 75 16.05 -0.15 8.62
C LYS A 75 16.06 0.23 10.09
N ARG A 76 14.99 0.84 10.62
CA ARG A 76 14.95 1.29 12.03
C ARG A 76 15.00 0.15 13.04
N VAL A 77 14.57 -1.05 12.67
CA VAL A 77 14.57 -2.23 13.56
C VAL A 77 15.88 -3.01 13.52
N GLY A 78 16.84 -2.60 12.68
CA GLY A 78 18.10 -3.32 12.52
C GLY A 78 17.91 -4.73 11.96
N ALA A 79 16.84 -4.96 11.18
CA ALA A 79 16.50 -6.26 10.62
C ALA A 79 17.60 -6.73 9.66
N SER A 80 18.01 -8.00 9.77
CA SER A 80 18.95 -8.58 8.82
C SER A 80 18.32 -8.67 7.42
N ARG A 81 19.16 -8.83 6.39
CA ARG A 81 18.67 -9.11 5.03
C ARG A 81 17.82 -10.38 4.99
N ALA A 82 18.13 -11.37 5.82
CA ALA A 82 17.36 -12.61 5.91
C ALA A 82 15.98 -12.38 6.54
N ALA A 83 15.85 -11.50 7.53
CA ALA A 83 14.55 -11.11 8.07
C ALA A 83 13.69 -10.34 7.06
N LEU A 84 14.27 -9.47 6.23
CA LEU A 84 13.53 -8.81 5.14
C LEU A 84 13.00 -9.82 4.12
N TRP A 85 13.86 -10.73 3.65
CA TRP A 85 13.46 -11.76 2.69
C TRP A 85 12.44 -12.72 3.31
N GLY A 86 12.65 -13.08 4.58
CA GLY A 86 11.72 -13.88 5.37
C GLY A 86 10.35 -13.21 5.49
N ALA A 87 10.29 -11.92 5.86
CA ALA A 87 9.03 -11.17 5.91
C ALA A 87 8.35 -11.13 4.54
N SER A 88 9.11 -10.91 3.48
CA SER A 88 8.58 -10.81 2.11
C SER A 88 7.95 -12.14 1.66
N LEU A 89 8.67 -13.25 1.87
CA LEU A 89 8.18 -14.60 1.59
C LEU A 89 7.01 -14.96 2.51
N GLY A 90 7.09 -14.65 3.79
CA GLY A 90 6.03 -14.86 4.76
C GLY A 90 4.75 -14.08 4.41
N THR A 91 4.89 -12.89 3.83
CA THR A 91 3.77 -12.10 3.30
C THR A 91 3.16 -12.75 2.07
N LEU A 92 4.00 -13.23 1.13
CA LEU A 92 3.55 -13.94 -0.07
C LEU A 92 2.78 -15.23 0.27
N VAL A 93 3.34 -16.05 1.16
CA VAL A 93 2.72 -17.29 1.62
C VAL A 93 1.49 -16.97 2.47
N GLY A 94 1.59 -15.97 3.34
CA GLY A 94 0.51 -15.49 4.20
C GLY A 94 -0.72 -15.01 3.42
N MET A 95 -0.53 -14.46 2.22
CA MET A 95 -1.63 -14.05 1.35
C MET A 95 -2.61 -15.19 1.05
N PHE A 96 -2.15 -16.44 0.94
CA PHE A 96 -3.02 -17.60 0.70
C PHE A 96 -3.89 -17.97 1.91
N PHE A 97 -3.53 -17.50 3.10
CA PHE A 97 -4.31 -17.69 4.34
C PHE A 97 -5.21 -16.48 4.67
N GLY A 98 -5.37 -15.53 3.73
CA GLY A 98 -6.24 -14.37 3.89
C GLY A 98 -5.70 -13.32 4.87
N ILE A 99 -6.60 -12.59 5.55
CA ILE A 99 -6.24 -11.50 6.47
C ILE A 99 -5.32 -11.96 7.62
N PRO A 100 -5.58 -13.09 8.31
CA PRO A 100 -4.68 -13.54 9.38
C PRO A 100 -3.28 -13.86 8.85
N GLY A 101 -3.18 -14.49 7.68
CA GLY A 101 -1.89 -14.80 7.07
C GLY A 101 -1.14 -13.56 6.58
N LEU A 102 -1.82 -12.55 6.05
CA LEU A 102 -1.21 -11.26 5.72
C LEU A 102 -0.67 -10.53 6.95
N LEU A 103 -1.35 -10.69 8.10
CA LEU A 103 -0.92 -10.05 9.33
C LEU A 103 0.23 -10.82 9.98
N PHE A 104 0.12 -12.13 10.17
CA PHE A 104 1.11 -12.94 10.88
C PHE A 104 2.22 -13.51 10.00
N GLY A 105 2.00 -13.65 8.71
CA GLY A 105 2.96 -14.18 7.74
C GLY A 105 4.29 -13.42 7.72
N PRO A 106 4.30 -12.08 7.53
CA PRO A 106 5.54 -11.31 7.59
C PRO A 106 6.25 -11.41 8.93
N PHE A 107 5.50 -11.48 10.04
CA PHE A 107 6.07 -11.64 11.39
C PHE A 107 6.81 -12.98 11.52
N LEU A 108 6.14 -14.09 11.21
CA LEU A 108 6.70 -15.44 11.28
C LEU A 108 7.86 -15.61 10.29
N GLY A 109 7.72 -15.03 9.10
CA GLY A 109 8.77 -15.02 8.08
C GLY A 109 10.01 -14.25 8.52
N ALA A 110 9.84 -13.04 9.06
CA ALA A 110 10.97 -12.27 9.60
C ALA A 110 11.64 -12.97 10.77
N LEU A 111 10.85 -13.54 11.69
CA LEU A 111 11.34 -14.29 12.84
C LEU A 111 12.19 -15.49 12.38
N ALA A 112 11.69 -16.30 11.46
CA ALA A 112 12.39 -17.46 10.93
C ALA A 112 13.66 -17.05 10.16
N GLY A 113 13.59 -15.98 9.36
CA GLY A 113 14.73 -15.44 8.63
C GLY A 113 15.83 -14.92 9.54
N GLU A 114 15.48 -14.22 10.62
CA GLU A 114 16.44 -13.71 11.61
C GLU A 114 17.06 -14.85 12.44
N LEU A 115 16.26 -15.86 12.82
CA LEU A 115 16.75 -17.06 13.53
C LEU A 115 17.73 -17.85 12.67
N ALA A 116 17.48 -17.98 11.37
CA ALA A 116 18.35 -18.68 10.43
C ALA A 116 19.75 -18.05 10.31
N THR A 117 19.92 -16.78 10.69
CA THR A 117 21.23 -16.11 10.73
C THR A 117 22.03 -16.36 12.01
N GLY A 118 21.51 -17.20 12.93
CA GLY A 118 22.19 -17.56 14.17
C GLY A 118 22.06 -16.53 15.29
N THR A 119 21.09 -15.61 15.19
CA THR A 119 20.81 -14.65 16.26
C THR A 119 20.01 -15.30 17.40
N SER A 120 20.09 -14.71 18.60
CA SER A 120 19.33 -15.21 19.75
C SER A 120 17.82 -15.08 19.52
N VAL A 121 17.04 -16.01 20.10
CA VAL A 121 15.57 -16.01 20.02
C VAL A 121 14.99 -14.66 20.49
N LEU A 122 15.53 -14.09 21.57
CA LEU A 122 15.13 -12.77 22.07
C LEU A 122 15.32 -11.66 21.03
N ARG A 123 16.47 -11.64 20.34
CA ARG A 123 16.74 -10.66 19.29
C ARG A 123 15.87 -10.89 18.07
N SER A 124 15.70 -12.14 17.64
CA SER A 124 14.85 -12.51 16.52
C SER A 124 13.40 -12.08 16.74
N THR A 125 12.85 -12.29 17.93
CA THR A 125 11.50 -11.83 18.29
C THR A 125 11.40 -10.31 18.26
N HIS A 126 12.39 -9.60 18.79
CA HIS A 126 12.39 -8.12 18.76
C HIS A 126 12.42 -7.58 17.33
N VAL A 127 13.28 -8.14 16.48
CA VAL A 127 13.37 -7.79 15.05
C VAL A 127 12.08 -8.15 14.31
N GLY A 128 11.52 -9.33 14.58
CA GLY A 128 10.25 -9.78 14.01
C GLY A 128 9.10 -8.85 14.37
N VAL A 129 8.95 -8.50 15.66
CA VAL A 129 7.90 -7.57 16.13
C VAL A 129 8.07 -6.20 15.49
N GLY A 130 9.29 -5.65 15.45
CA GLY A 130 9.46 -4.33 14.86
C GLY A 130 9.27 -4.34 13.34
N THR A 131 9.65 -5.42 12.63
CA THR A 131 9.37 -5.56 11.20
C THR A 131 7.86 -5.64 10.95
N TRP A 132 7.15 -6.39 11.79
CA TRP A 132 5.69 -6.50 11.74
C TRP A 132 5.00 -5.16 12.01
N LEU A 133 5.42 -4.43 13.05
CA LEU A 133 4.91 -3.09 13.35
C LEU A 133 5.24 -2.10 12.23
N GLY A 134 6.42 -2.19 11.63
CA GLY A 134 6.82 -1.36 10.48
C GLY A 134 5.92 -1.60 9.27
N LEU A 135 5.62 -2.86 8.94
CA LEU A 135 4.68 -3.22 7.88
C LEU A 135 3.25 -2.76 8.18
N LEU A 136 2.79 -2.93 9.42
CA LEU A 136 1.48 -2.45 9.88
C LEU A 136 1.36 -0.93 9.74
N PHE A 137 2.35 -0.18 10.23
CA PHE A 137 2.38 1.27 10.09
C PHE A 137 2.45 1.71 8.62
N GLY A 138 3.27 1.06 7.80
CA GLY A 138 3.33 1.34 6.35
C GLY A 138 1.97 1.12 5.68
N THR A 139 1.33 -0.01 5.97
CA THR A 139 -0.01 -0.35 5.45
C THR A 139 -1.06 0.67 5.90
N LEU A 140 -1.04 1.09 7.18
CA LEU A 140 -1.94 2.11 7.70
C LEU A 140 -1.74 3.46 7.00
N VAL A 141 -0.51 3.91 6.83
CA VAL A 141 -0.20 5.16 6.12
C VAL A 141 -0.67 5.09 4.67
N LYS A 142 -0.39 3.98 3.97
CA LYS A 142 -0.83 3.74 2.59
C LYS A 142 -2.36 3.76 2.46
N LEU A 143 -3.07 3.16 3.43
CA LEU A 143 -4.53 3.20 3.51
C LEU A 143 -5.06 4.62 3.68
N VAL A 144 -4.52 5.39 4.64
CA VAL A 144 -4.93 6.78 4.89
C VAL A 144 -4.75 7.62 3.63
N ILE A 145 -3.61 7.53 2.96
CA ILE A 145 -3.35 8.27 1.73
C ILE A 145 -4.32 7.87 0.61
N SER A 146 -4.57 6.57 0.45
CA SER A 146 -5.54 6.06 -0.54
C SER A 146 -6.95 6.60 -0.27
N PHE A 147 -7.38 6.61 0.99
CA PHE A 147 -8.68 7.18 1.39
C PHE A 147 -8.76 8.69 1.14
N VAL A 148 -7.70 9.44 1.43
CA VAL A 148 -7.64 10.89 1.16
C VAL A 148 -7.77 11.16 -0.34
N MET A 149 -7.11 10.39 -1.20
CA MET A 149 -7.22 10.53 -2.65
C MET A 149 -8.64 10.26 -3.15
N VAL A 150 -9.28 9.20 -2.66
CA VAL A 150 -10.68 8.88 -3.02
C VAL A 150 -11.65 9.95 -2.48
N GLY A 151 -11.42 10.43 -1.26
CA GLY A 151 -12.22 11.50 -0.67
C GLY A 151 -12.13 12.80 -1.47
N LEU A 152 -10.92 13.20 -1.89
CA LEU A 152 -10.71 14.38 -2.74
C LEU A 152 -11.35 14.22 -4.12
N PHE A 153 -11.29 13.02 -4.71
CA PHE A 153 -11.99 12.73 -5.95
C PHE A 153 -13.51 12.88 -5.80
N GLY A 154 -14.10 12.33 -4.73
CA GLY A 154 -15.53 12.49 -4.44
C GLY A 154 -15.92 13.96 -4.22
N LEU A 155 -15.05 14.73 -3.54
CA LEU A 155 -15.27 16.16 -3.32
C LEU A 155 -15.19 16.96 -4.63
N ALA A 156 -14.20 16.67 -5.48
CA ALA A 156 -14.06 17.27 -6.80
C ALA A 156 -15.27 16.96 -7.70
N MET A 157 -15.86 15.76 -7.58
CA MET A 157 -17.05 15.39 -8.35
C MET A 157 -18.34 16.05 -7.83
N LEU A 158 -18.38 16.47 -6.55
CA LEU A 158 -19.53 17.15 -5.94
C LEU A 158 -19.48 18.68 -6.09
N PHE A 159 -18.28 19.27 -6.11
CA PHE A 159 -18.08 20.74 -6.08
C PHE A 159 -17.41 21.32 -7.33
N GLY A 160 -16.86 20.49 -8.22
CA GLY A 160 -16.32 20.89 -9.52
C GLY A 160 -17.37 20.77 -10.62
#